data_AF-A0A496AN88-F1
#
_entry.id   AF-A0A496AN88-F1
#
_cell.length_a   1.000
_cell.length_b   1.000
_cell.length_c   1.000
_cell.angle_alpha   90.00
_cell.angle_beta   90.00
_cell.angle_gamma   90.00
#
_symmetry.space_group_name_H-M   'P 1'
#
loop_
_entity.id
_entity.type
_entity.pdbx_description
1 polymer ?
#
loop_
_entity_poly.entity_id
_entity_poly.type
_entity_poly.pdbx_seq_one_letter_code
_entity_poly.pdbx_strand_id
1 'polypeptide(L)'
;MFNLRFPESEIPYWADRYVEYANEGNIEIEQGLMDLRCVVQDRGYLTKEELYRVAHWKSPRRSGLVLENSEESVNDITARALASDDDNEKYIELTKLKGIGVPIASAILHFYDKGMYPIVDIHALWSCGLEWTARTSYPFWEEYIHFCRGLAERNGVDIRTVDRALWRFSYDHPDKEITWEDIREKLEDLKGGNRFSPELKAYLLIVTKKLCSLGMSLEECASILGMWKGPLIRWKNSDGD
;
A
#
# COMPACT_ATOMS: atom_id res chain seq x y z
N MET A 1 -8.16 13.82 -12.50
CA MET A 1 -6.85 14.45 -12.74
C MET A 1 -6.03 14.33 -11.48
N PHE A 2 -4.83 13.76 -11.55
CA PHE A 2 -3.94 13.60 -10.41
C PHE A 2 -3.34 14.95 -10.00
N ASN A 3 -3.26 15.21 -8.70
CA ASN A 3 -2.65 16.41 -8.14
C ASN A 3 -2.00 16.09 -6.78
N LEU A 4 -0.73 16.45 -6.60
CA LEU A 4 -0.06 16.21 -5.32
C LEU A 4 -0.72 17.02 -4.20
N ARG A 5 -0.90 16.37 -3.05
CA ARG A 5 -1.32 17.01 -1.79
C ARG A 5 -0.18 17.68 -1.03
N PHE A 6 1.04 17.61 -1.56
CA PHE A 6 2.24 18.26 -1.05
C PHE A 6 3.06 18.88 -2.18
N PRO A 7 3.95 19.85 -1.89
CA PRO A 7 4.82 20.43 -2.91
C PRO A 7 5.69 19.37 -3.59
N GLU A 8 5.73 19.36 -4.93
CA GLU A 8 6.51 18.39 -5.71
C GLU A 8 7.99 18.36 -5.29
N SER A 9 8.56 19.51 -4.91
CA SER A 9 9.92 19.64 -4.41
C SER A 9 10.21 18.88 -3.11
N GLU A 10 9.20 18.43 -2.37
CA GLU A 10 9.35 17.66 -1.13
C GLU A 10 9.39 16.13 -1.37
N ILE A 11 9.34 15.66 -2.62
CA ILE A 11 9.43 14.21 -2.91
C ILE A 11 10.64 13.55 -2.22
N PRO A 12 11.89 14.07 -2.33
CA PRO A 12 13.03 13.47 -1.65
C PRO A 12 12.86 13.45 -0.13
N TYR A 13 12.35 14.54 0.45
CA TYR A 13 12.12 14.66 1.89
C TYR A 13 11.17 13.58 2.42
N TRP A 14 10.03 13.37 1.75
CA TRP A 14 9.06 12.36 2.17
C TRP A 14 9.58 10.93 1.91
N ALA A 15 10.37 10.72 0.85
CA ALA A 15 10.98 9.44 0.58
C ALA A 15 11.99 9.03 1.66
N ASP A 16 12.82 9.96 2.14
CA ASP A 16 13.78 9.70 3.22
C ASP A 16 13.08 9.31 4.52
N ARG A 17 11.99 10.01 4.86
CA ARG A 17 11.17 9.70 6.05
C ARG A 17 10.50 8.33 6.00
N TYR A 18 10.25 7.79 4.80
CA TYR A 18 9.81 6.41 4.67
C TYR A 18 10.85 5.44 5.22
N VAL A 19 12.12 5.66 4.88
CA VAL A 19 13.24 4.81 5.30
C VAL A 19 13.48 4.92 6.80
N GLU A 20 13.37 6.12 7.37
CA GLU A 20 13.48 6.33 8.83
C GLU A 20 12.41 5.57 9.64
N TYR A 21 11.20 5.46 9.07
CA TYR A 21 10.08 4.78 9.73
C TYR A 21 10.04 3.28 9.48
N ALA A 22 10.39 2.85 8.28
CA ALA A 22 10.39 1.44 7.94
C ALA A 22 11.33 0.72 8.90
N ASN A 23 10.77 -0.17 9.73
CA ASN A 23 11.59 -0.98 10.60
C ASN A 23 12.57 -1.84 9.77
N GLU A 24 13.67 -2.25 10.40
CA GLU A 24 14.72 -3.03 9.74
C GLU A 24 14.14 -4.23 8.97
N GLY A 25 13.12 -4.91 9.53
CA GLY A 25 12.45 -6.03 8.87
C GLY A 25 11.73 -5.70 7.56
N ASN A 26 11.03 -4.56 7.45
CA ASN A 26 10.37 -4.17 6.20
C ASN A 26 11.39 -3.77 5.11
N ILE A 27 12.48 -3.12 5.51
CA ILE A 27 13.58 -2.77 4.60
C ILE A 27 14.28 -4.02 4.08
N GLU A 28 14.56 -5.00 4.95
CA GLU A 28 15.17 -6.28 4.55
C GLU A 28 14.29 -7.06 3.56
N ILE A 29 12.98 -7.12 3.79
CA ILE A 29 12.06 -7.79 2.86
C ILE A 29 12.07 -7.11 1.48
N GLU A 30 11.98 -5.78 1.46
CA GLU A 30 12.02 -5.01 0.21
C GLU A 30 13.35 -5.19 -0.52
N GLN A 31 14.47 -5.13 0.20
CA GLN A 31 15.79 -5.38 -0.36
C GLN A 31 15.89 -6.79 -0.94
N GLY A 32 15.34 -7.79 -0.24
CA GLY A 32 15.29 -9.16 -0.74
C GLY A 32 14.46 -9.32 -2.03
N LEU A 33 13.46 -8.47 -2.28
CA LEU A 33 12.74 -8.42 -3.55
C LEU A 33 13.59 -7.75 -4.64
N MET A 34 14.32 -6.70 -4.29
CA MET A 34 15.24 -6.03 -5.22
C MET A 34 16.40 -6.94 -5.65
N ASP A 35 16.93 -7.75 -4.74
CA ASP A 35 18.02 -8.68 -5.02
C ASP A 35 17.61 -9.78 -6.01
N LEU A 36 16.32 -10.13 -6.06
CA LEU A 36 15.77 -11.06 -7.03
C LEU A 36 15.63 -10.48 -8.44
N ARG A 37 15.71 -9.16 -8.61
CA ARG A 37 15.39 -8.48 -9.88
C ARG A 37 16.16 -9.08 -11.06
N CYS A 38 17.48 -9.19 -10.94
CA CYS A 38 18.31 -9.70 -12.03
C CYS A 38 17.97 -11.16 -12.35
N VAL A 39 17.72 -11.98 -11.32
CA VAL A 39 17.40 -13.41 -11.47
C VAL A 39 16.05 -13.59 -12.16
N VAL A 40 15.03 -12.86 -11.74
CA VAL A 40 13.68 -12.93 -12.34
C VAL A 40 13.70 -12.38 -13.76
N GLN A 41 14.42 -11.29 -14.01
CA GLN A 41 14.52 -10.69 -15.35
C GLN A 41 15.28 -11.56 -16.36
N ASP A 42 16.33 -12.26 -15.92
CA ASP A 42 17.07 -13.21 -16.76
C ASP A 42 16.24 -14.46 -17.06
N ARG A 43 15.55 -14.98 -16.04
CA ARG A 43 14.69 -16.15 -16.17
C ARG A 43 13.38 -15.85 -16.93
N GLY A 44 12.91 -14.61 -16.87
CA GLY A 44 11.71 -14.12 -17.55
C GLY A 44 10.39 -14.41 -16.83
N TYR A 45 10.39 -15.05 -15.66
CA TYR A 45 9.18 -15.38 -14.89
C TYR A 45 9.45 -15.50 -13.39
N LEU A 46 8.40 -15.37 -12.58
CA LEU A 46 8.45 -15.58 -11.13
C LEU A 46 8.17 -17.04 -10.79
N THR A 47 8.81 -17.55 -9.75
CA THR A 47 8.38 -18.79 -9.08
C THR A 47 7.18 -18.51 -8.16
N LYS A 48 6.48 -19.55 -7.72
CA LYS A 48 5.39 -19.42 -6.74
C LYS A 48 5.85 -18.82 -5.41
N GLU A 49 7.07 -19.15 -4.97
CA GLU A 49 7.66 -18.59 -3.76
C GLU A 49 7.93 -17.09 -3.91
N GLU A 50 8.50 -16.67 -5.03
CA GLU A 50 8.78 -15.26 -5.31
C GLU A 50 7.49 -14.43 -5.46
N LEU A 51 6.46 -15.01 -6.11
CA LEU A 51 5.13 -14.41 -6.15
C LEU A 51 4.56 -14.21 -4.74
N TYR A 52 4.68 -15.22 -3.87
CA TYR A 52 4.26 -15.11 -2.48
C TYR A 52 5.03 -14.01 -1.74
N ARG A 53 6.34 -13.88 -1.96
CA ARG A 53 7.15 -12.81 -1.34
C ARG A 53 6.65 -11.42 -1.72
N VAL A 54 6.36 -11.16 -3.00
CA VAL A 54 5.77 -9.88 -3.44
C VAL A 54 4.40 -9.66 -2.81
N ALA A 55 3.53 -10.69 -2.85
CA ALA A 55 2.20 -10.60 -2.30
C ALA A 55 2.21 -10.36 -0.79
N HIS A 56 3.13 -11.01 -0.08
CA HIS A 56 3.30 -10.86 1.37
C HIS A 56 3.84 -9.48 1.73
N TRP A 57 4.80 -8.94 0.97
CA TRP A 57 5.28 -7.58 1.18
C TRP A 57 4.17 -6.53 0.94
N LYS A 58 3.41 -6.66 -0.15
CA LYS A 58 2.41 -5.65 -0.55
C LYS A 58 1.08 -5.75 0.20
N SER A 59 0.66 -6.97 0.53
CA SER A 59 -0.59 -7.25 1.24
C SER A 59 -0.44 -8.51 2.10
N PRO A 60 0.29 -8.42 3.24
CA PRO A 60 0.58 -9.56 4.11
C PRO A 60 -0.66 -10.39 4.44
N ARG A 61 -1.80 -9.71 4.65
CA ARG A 61 -3.08 -10.31 5.04
C ARG A 61 -3.71 -11.21 3.97
N ARG A 62 -3.47 -10.93 2.69
CA ARG A 62 -4.08 -11.66 1.56
C ARG A 62 -3.10 -12.50 0.77
N SER A 63 -1.82 -12.53 1.16
CA SER A 63 -0.78 -13.24 0.42
C SER A 63 -0.99 -14.74 0.35
N GLY A 64 -1.71 -15.35 1.31
CA GLY A 64 -2.06 -16.76 1.25
C GLY A 64 -2.87 -17.17 0.01
N LEU A 65 -3.62 -16.25 -0.61
CA LEU A 65 -4.42 -16.53 -1.80
C LEU A 65 -3.56 -16.90 -3.02
N VAL A 66 -2.34 -16.34 -3.12
CA VAL A 66 -1.48 -16.65 -4.27
C VAL A 66 -0.92 -18.06 -4.21
N LEU A 67 -0.88 -18.68 -3.02
CA LEU A 67 -0.43 -20.06 -2.83
C LEU A 67 -1.40 -21.10 -3.40
N GLU A 68 -2.59 -20.70 -3.81
CA GLU A 68 -3.55 -21.58 -4.46
C GLU A 68 -3.28 -21.78 -5.96
N ASN A 69 -2.42 -20.95 -6.57
CA ASN A 69 -2.01 -21.14 -7.95
C ASN A 69 -0.99 -22.31 -8.05
N SER A 70 -0.97 -23.02 -9.19
CA SER A 70 0.10 -23.99 -9.49
C SER A 70 1.41 -23.27 -9.86
N GLU A 71 2.56 -23.91 -9.62
CA GLU A 71 3.86 -23.40 -10.06
C GLU A 71 3.87 -23.11 -11.58
N GLU A 72 3.35 -24.05 -12.37
CA GLU A 72 3.21 -23.92 -13.83
C GLU A 72 2.38 -22.70 -14.22
N SER A 73 1.23 -22.47 -13.58
CA SER A 73 0.40 -21.29 -13.86
C SER A 73 1.13 -19.99 -13.54
N VAL A 74 1.86 -19.95 -12.42
CA VAL A 74 2.63 -18.75 -12.01
C VAL A 74 3.72 -18.47 -13.02
N ASN A 75 4.52 -19.47 -13.38
CA ASN A 75 5.60 -19.33 -14.35
C ASN A 75 5.06 -18.85 -15.70
N ASP A 76 4.04 -19.51 -16.23
CA ASP A 76 3.49 -19.23 -17.56
C ASP A 76 2.84 -17.84 -17.66
N ILE A 77 2.04 -17.46 -16.66
CA ILE A 77 1.33 -16.18 -16.66
C ILE A 77 2.32 -15.03 -16.46
N THR A 78 3.27 -15.17 -15.53
CA THR A 78 4.26 -14.12 -15.30
C THR A 78 5.25 -14.01 -16.46
N ALA A 79 5.58 -15.12 -17.13
CA ALA A 79 6.36 -15.10 -18.36
C ALA A 79 5.70 -14.27 -19.46
N ARG A 80 4.40 -14.51 -19.73
CA ARG A 80 3.66 -13.74 -20.73
C ARG A 80 3.56 -12.27 -20.38
N ALA A 81 3.29 -11.97 -19.10
CA ALA A 81 3.24 -10.59 -18.64
C ALA A 81 4.58 -9.89 -18.84
N LEU A 82 5.69 -10.42 -18.31
CA LEU A 82 7.01 -9.76 -18.37
C LEU A 82 7.60 -9.70 -19.79
N ALA A 83 7.09 -10.50 -20.73
CA ALA A 83 7.50 -10.47 -22.14
C ALA A 83 6.65 -9.53 -23.01
N SER A 84 5.50 -9.03 -22.54
CA SER A 84 4.68 -8.09 -23.30
C SER A 84 5.29 -6.69 -23.31
N ASP A 85 5.09 -5.94 -24.39
CA ASP A 85 5.43 -4.51 -24.47
C ASP A 85 4.21 -3.61 -24.20
N ASP A 86 3.01 -4.20 -24.04
CA ASP A 86 1.76 -3.49 -23.81
C ASP A 86 1.41 -3.49 -22.31
N ASP A 87 1.37 -2.30 -21.71
CA ASP A 87 1.09 -2.11 -20.27
C ASP A 87 -0.26 -2.74 -19.85
N ASN A 88 -1.28 -2.71 -20.72
CA ASN A 88 -2.59 -3.29 -20.44
C ASN A 88 -2.56 -4.82 -20.44
N GLU A 89 -1.88 -5.41 -21.43
CA GLU A 89 -1.71 -6.85 -21.51
C GLU A 89 -0.96 -7.40 -20.30
N LYS A 90 0.11 -6.73 -19.86
CA LYS A 90 0.84 -7.09 -18.63
C LYS A 90 -0.10 -7.26 -17.44
N TYR A 91 -0.95 -6.27 -17.25
CA TYR A 91 -1.92 -6.26 -16.16
C TYR A 91 -3.02 -7.31 -16.31
N ILE A 92 -3.60 -7.42 -17.51
CA ILE A 92 -4.64 -8.41 -17.81
C ILE A 92 -4.11 -9.83 -17.61
N GLU A 93 -2.88 -10.12 -18.02
CA GLU A 93 -2.25 -11.42 -17.79
C GLU A 93 -2.08 -11.67 -16.28
N LEU A 94 -1.45 -10.76 -15.54
CA LEU A 94 -1.18 -10.95 -14.11
C LEU A 94 -2.45 -11.16 -13.28
N THR A 95 -3.54 -10.47 -13.61
CA THR A 95 -4.82 -10.60 -12.89
C THR A 95 -5.58 -11.90 -13.15
N LYS A 96 -5.09 -12.77 -14.04
CA LYS A 96 -5.60 -14.15 -14.18
C LYS A 96 -5.19 -15.05 -13.02
N LEU A 97 -4.11 -14.71 -12.29
CA LEU A 97 -3.67 -15.47 -11.12
C LEU A 97 -4.54 -15.15 -9.90
N LYS A 98 -4.89 -16.20 -9.14
CA LYS A 98 -5.66 -16.04 -7.90
C LYS A 98 -4.87 -15.21 -6.90
N GLY A 99 -5.55 -14.25 -6.26
CA GLY A 99 -4.95 -13.36 -5.26
C GLY A 99 -4.23 -12.14 -5.84
N ILE A 100 -4.20 -11.97 -7.17
CA ILE A 100 -3.58 -10.82 -7.81
C ILE A 100 -4.65 -9.82 -8.27
N GLY A 101 -4.72 -8.68 -7.58
CA GLY A 101 -5.41 -7.49 -8.05
C GLY A 101 -4.42 -6.38 -8.42
N VAL A 102 -4.92 -5.19 -8.78
CA VAL A 102 -4.11 -4.02 -9.18
C VAL A 102 -2.91 -3.74 -8.25
N PRO A 103 -3.05 -3.75 -6.90
CA PRO A 103 -1.91 -3.47 -6.03
C PRO A 103 -0.78 -4.50 -6.13
N ILE A 104 -1.13 -5.78 -6.30
CA ILE A 104 -0.12 -6.86 -6.41
C ILE A 104 0.49 -6.88 -7.81
N ALA A 105 -0.33 -6.72 -8.85
CA ALA A 105 0.14 -6.67 -10.24
C ALA A 105 1.14 -5.51 -10.45
N SER A 106 0.80 -4.30 -9.97
CA SER A 106 1.72 -3.15 -10.04
C SER A 106 3.01 -3.37 -9.25
N ALA A 107 2.96 -4.04 -8.09
CA ALA A 107 4.17 -4.40 -7.34
C ALA A 107 5.07 -5.40 -8.10
N ILE A 108 4.49 -6.42 -8.74
CA ILE A 108 5.25 -7.37 -9.58
C ILE A 108 5.98 -6.62 -10.69
N LEU A 109 5.27 -5.74 -11.41
CA LEU A 109 5.86 -4.97 -12.50
C LEU A 109 6.91 -3.96 -12.00
N HIS A 110 6.68 -3.34 -10.84
CA HIS A 110 7.65 -2.44 -10.22
C HIS A 110 8.99 -3.13 -9.93
N PHE A 111 8.94 -4.35 -9.36
CA PHE A 111 10.15 -5.08 -8.97
C PHE A 111 10.85 -5.75 -10.14
N TYR A 112 10.10 -6.28 -11.10
CA TYR A 112 10.64 -7.24 -12.07
C TYR A 112 10.49 -6.83 -13.54
N ASP A 113 9.63 -5.87 -13.87
CA ASP A 113 9.58 -5.33 -15.22
C ASP A 113 10.63 -4.24 -15.44
N LYS A 114 10.93 -3.94 -16.70
CA LYS A 114 11.85 -2.88 -17.13
C LYS A 114 11.16 -1.53 -17.29
N GLY A 115 9.83 -1.49 -17.36
CA GLY A 115 9.04 -0.30 -17.66
C GLY A 115 8.86 0.73 -16.54
N MET A 116 9.59 0.65 -15.42
CA MET A 116 9.51 1.64 -14.33
C MET A 116 8.06 1.92 -13.85
N TYR A 117 7.37 0.90 -13.36
CA TYR A 117 5.97 1.03 -12.91
C TYR A 117 5.88 1.58 -11.48
N PRO A 118 5.00 2.56 -11.20
CA PRO A 118 4.66 2.93 -9.84
C PRO A 118 3.82 1.84 -9.18
N ILE A 119 3.90 1.75 -7.86
CA ILE A 119 3.08 0.83 -7.08
C ILE A 119 1.72 1.47 -6.82
N VAL A 120 0.64 0.76 -7.16
CA VAL A 120 -0.71 1.22 -6.82
C VAL A 120 -0.98 0.90 -5.36
N ASP A 121 -0.97 1.95 -4.56
CA ASP A 121 -1.24 1.91 -3.14
C ASP A 121 -2.22 3.00 -2.73
N ILE A 122 -3.00 2.70 -1.72
CA ILE A 122 -4.11 3.53 -1.24
C ILE A 122 -3.59 4.84 -0.67
N HIS A 123 -2.42 4.78 -0.02
CA HIS A 123 -1.70 5.93 0.49
C HIS A 123 -1.16 6.77 -0.65
N ALA A 124 -0.62 6.11 -1.67
CA ALA A 124 -0.05 6.80 -2.81
C ALA A 124 -1.13 7.53 -3.63
N LEU A 125 -2.25 6.88 -3.92
CA LEU A 125 -3.38 7.49 -4.62
C LEU A 125 -3.97 8.66 -3.83
N TRP A 126 -4.08 8.54 -2.50
CA TRP A 126 -4.52 9.65 -1.66
C TRP A 126 -3.59 10.85 -1.78
N SER A 127 -2.28 10.64 -1.69
CA SER A 127 -1.28 11.71 -1.85
C SER A 127 -1.33 12.38 -3.23
N CYS A 128 -1.86 11.69 -4.25
CA CYS A 128 -2.11 12.23 -5.58
C CYS A 128 -3.52 12.85 -5.75
N GLY A 129 -4.19 13.20 -4.65
CA GLY A 129 -5.42 13.99 -4.69
C GLY A 129 -6.68 13.16 -4.96
N LEU A 130 -6.60 11.84 -4.88
CA LEU A 130 -7.74 10.95 -5.10
C LEU A 130 -8.37 10.48 -3.79
N GLU A 131 -9.63 10.07 -3.90
CA GLU A 131 -10.37 9.42 -2.82
C GLU A 131 -10.52 7.91 -3.10
N TRP A 132 -10.66 7.13 -2.03
CA TRP A 132 -10.67 5.65 -2.06
C TRP A 132 -11.72 5.01 -2.97
N THR A 133 -12.83 5.69 -3.25
CA THR A 133 -13.98 5.12 -3.98
C THR A 133 -13.72 4.89 -5.48
N ALA A 134 -12.54 5.29 -5.99
CA ALA A 134 -12.17 5.05 -7.37
C ALA A 134 -11.92 3.55 -7.62
N ARG A 135 -12.84 2.88 -8.32
CA ARG A 135 -12.52 1.61 -8.98
C ARG A 135 -11.37 1.87 -9.94
N THR A 136 -10.23 1.24 -9.68
CA THR A 136 -9.04 1.32 -10.53
C THR A 136 -9.27 0.49 -11.80
N SER A 137 -9.71 1.15 -12.87
CA SER A 137 -9.73 0.57 -14.22
C SER A 137 -8.33 0.65 -14.85
N TYR A 138 -8.10 -0.03 -15.98
CA TYR A 138 -6.83 0.11 -16.70
C TYR A 138 -6.56 1.56 -17.15
N PRO A 139 -7.50 2.30 -17.79
CA PRO A 139 -7.26 3.69 -18.17
C PRO A 139 -6.83 4.58 -17.00
N PHE A 140 -7.39 4.33 -15.81
CA PHE A 140 -6.96 5.02 -14.60
C PHE A 140 -5.50 4.69 -14.23
N TRP A 141 -5.09 3.44 -14.37
CA TRP A 141 -3.72 3.02 -14.06
C TRP A 141 -2.71 3.57 -15.06
N GLU A 142 -3.04 3.61 -16.35
CA GLU A 142 -2.22 4.25 -17.38
C GLU A 142 -1.98 5.74 -17.06
N GLU A 143 -3.02 6.49 -16.71
CA GLU A 143 -2.87 7.88 -16.27
C GLU A 143 -1.99 8.01 -15.01
N TYR A 144 -2.10 7.06 -14.06
CA TYR A 144 -1.26 7.04 -12.86
C TYR A 144 0.21 6.74 -13.19
N ILE A 145 0.47 5.80 -14.10
CA ILE A 145 1.83 5.49 -14.60
C ILE A 145 2.46 6.75 -15.18
N HIS A 146 1.77 7.43 -16.08
CA HIS A 146 2.28 8.66 -16.70
C HIS A 146 2.51 9.77 -15.68
N PHE A 147 1.60 9.93 -14.72
CA PHE A 147 1.74 10.90 -13.65
C PHE A 147 3.02 10.65 -12.82
N CYS A 148 3.22 9.43 -12.33
CA CYS A 148 4.38 9.10 -11.50
C CYS A 148 5.70 9.10 -12.28
N ARG A 149 5.72 8.64 -13.54
CA ARG A 149 6.91 8.76 -14.41
C ARG A 149 7.28 10.22 -14.64
N GLY A 150 6.30 11.09 -14.85
CA GLY A 150 6.53 12.54 -14.98
C GLY A 150 7.08 13.17 -13.70
N LEU A 151 6.63 12.73 -12.52
CA LEU A 151 7.21 13.15 -11.23
C LEU A 151 8.67 12.70 -11.10
N ALA A 152 8.95 11.43 -11.39
CA ALA A 152 10.29 10.88 -11.33
C ALA A 152 11.26 11.64 -12.25
N GLU A 153 10.86 11.88 -13.50
CA GLU A 153 11.65 12.61 -14.50
C GLU A 153 11.93 14.06 -14.07
N ARG A 154 10.90 14.83 -13.67
CA ARG A 154 11.06 16.24 -13.29
C ARG A 154 11.90 16.45 -12.05
N ASN A 155 11.94 15.47 -11.15
CA ASN A 155 12.68 15.55 -9.90
C ASN A 155 14.02 14.81 -9.95
N GLY A 156 14.35 14.13 -11.07
CA GLY A 156 15.59 13.40 -11.24
C GLY A 156 15.75 12.23 -10.26
N VAL A 157 14.64 11.57 -9.89
CA VAL A 157 14.61 10.46 -8.94
C VAL A 157 14.05 9.19 -9.60
N ASP A 158 14.29 8.04 -9.00
CA ASP A 158 13.69 6.79 -9.46
C ASP A 158 12.20 6.68 -9.03
N ILE A 159 11.47 5.76 -9.67
CA ILE A 159 10.03 5.58 -9.42
C ILE A 159 9.74 5.12 -7.97
N ARG A 160 10.63 4.35 -7.35
CA ARG A 160 10.48 3.89 -5.97
C ARG A 160 10.60 5.04 -5.00
N THR A 161 11.48 6.02 -5.26
CA THR A 161 11.57 7.26 -4.50
C THR A 161 10.25 8.03 -4.52
N VAL A 162 9.58 8.12 -5.69
CA VAL A 162 8.22 8.68 -5.79
C VAL A 162 7.23 7.87 -4.95
N ASP A 163 7.20 6.54 -5.10
CA ASP A 163 6.29 5.68 -4.34
C ASP A 163 6.46 5.82 -2.82
N ARG A 164 7.72 5.90 -2.33
CA ARG A 164 8.03 6.12 -0.91
C ARG A 164 7.50 7.46 -0.42
N ALA A 165 7.73 8.53 -1.18
CA ALA A 165 7.26 9.86 -0.87
C ALA A 165 5.72 9.91 -0.76
N LEU A 166 5.04 9.40 -1.78
CA LEU A 166 3.58 9.35 -1.83
C LEU A 166 3.01 8.53 -0.68
N TRP A 167 3.57 7.36 -0.39
CA TRP A 167 3.11 6.54 0.72
C TRP A 167 3.32 7.23 2.07
N ARG A 168 4.53 7.76 2.30
CA ARG A 168 4.91 8.35 3.58
C ARG A 168 4.12 9.61 3.89
N PHE A 169 3.91 10.47 2.90
CA PHE A 169 3.09 11.67 3.07
C PHE A 169 1.70 11.30 3.61
N SER A 170 1.00 10.35 2.97
CA SER A 170 -0.31 9.91 3.44
C SER A 170 -0.27 9.27 4.83
N TYR A 171 0.78 8.50 5.14
CA TYR A 171 0.93 7.87 6.44
C TYR A 171 1.06 8.90 7.57
N ASP A 172 1.82 9.98 7.37
CA ASP A 172 2.04 11.04 8.36
C ASP A 172 0.86 12.02 8.51
N HIS A 173 -0.19 11.89 7.69
CA HIS A 173 -1.37 12.75 7.73
C HIS A 173 -2.65 11.95 8.09
N PRO A 174 -2.85 11.64 9.39
CA PRO A 174 -3.96 10.80 9.85
C PRO A 174 -5.33 11.49 9.77
N ASP A 175 -5.36 12.80 9.48
CA ASP A 175 -6.57 13.61 9.29
C ASP A 175 -7.24 13.37 7.92
N LYS A 176 -6.63 12.53 7.06
CA LYS A 176 -7.30 11.98 5.89
C LYS A 176 -8.61 11.33 6.31
N GLU A 177 -9.65 11.44 5.51
CA GLU A 177 -10.93 10.81 5.78
C GLU A 177 -10.71 9.31 6.04
N ILE A 178 -10.73 8.91 7.32
CA ILE A 178 -10.41 7.56 7.76
C ILE A 178 -11.39 6.59 7.10
N THR A 179 -10.90 5.67 6.29
CA THR A 179 -11.72 4.66 5.64
C THR A 179 -11.97 3.48 6.57
N TRP A 180 -13.03 2.71 6.31
CA TRP A 180 -13.29 1.47 7.06
C TRP A 180 -12.17 0.44 6.89
N GLU A 181 -11.46 0.47 5.77
CA GLU A 181 -10.29 -0.36 5.50
C GLU A 181 -9.09 0.06 6.37
N ASP A 182 -8.80 1.36 6.52
CA ASP A 182 -7.77 1.85 7.46
C ASP A 182 -8.12 1.40 8.90
N ILE A 183 -9.40 1.48 9.28
CA ILE A 183 -9.87 1.03 10.60
C ILE A 183 -9.66 -0.48 10.75
N ARG A 184 -10.11 -1.30 9.80
CA ARG A 184 -9.96 -2.76 9.85
C ARG A 184 -8.50 -3.20 9.90
N GLU A 185 -7.64 -2.57 9.10
CA GLU A 185 -6.19 -2.79 9.09
C GLU A 185 -5.61 -2.64 10.50
N LYS A 186 -5.83 -1.49 11.15
CA LYS A 186 -5.29 -1.25 12.49
C LYS A 186 -5.97 -2.09 13.57
N LEU A 187 -7.24 -2.46 13.39
CA LEU A 187 -7.96 -3.36 14.30
C LEU A 187 -7.46 -4.81 14.23
N GLU A 188 -6.97 -5.26 13.08
CA GLU A 188 -6.36 -6.58 12.95
C GLU A 188 -4.94 -6.60 13.54
N ASP A 189 -4.16 -5.53 13.38
CA ASP A 189 -2.86 -5.37 14.06
C ASP A 189 -3.03 -5.39 15.60
N LEU A 190 -4.14 -4.84 16.11
CA LEU A 190 -4.54 -4.90 17.53
C LEU A 190 -4.84 -6.33 18.02
N LYS A 191 -5.45 -7.17 17.17
CA LYS A 191 -5.72 -8.59 17.51
C LYS A 191 -4.44 -9.42 17.59
N GLY A 192 -3.35 -8.97 16.99
CA GLY A 192 -2.02 -9.58 17.05
C GLY A 192 -1.29 -9.43 18.39
N GLY A 193 -1.87 -8.74 19.39
CA GLY A 193 -1.36 -8.71 20.77
C GLY A 193 -0.34 -7.61 21.08
N ASN A 194 -0.16 -6.61 20.21
CA ASN A 194 0.74 -5.50 20.50
C ASN A 194 0.12 -4.55 21.55
N ARG A 195 0.91 -4.17 22.57
CA ARG A 195 0.48 -3.16 23.55
C ARG A 195 0.19 -1.84 22.84
N PHE A 196 -0.78 -1.08 23.36
CA PHE A 196 -1.13 0.27 22.90
C PHE A 196 0.09 1.21 22.86
N SER A 197 0.77 1.26 21.72
CA SER A 197 1.81 2.25 21.46
C SER A 197 1.19 3.66 21.44
N PRO A 198 1.96 4.73 21.71
CA PRO A 198 1.48 6.11 21.65
C PRO A 198 0.79 6.43 20.31
N GLU A 199 1.31 5.90 19.20
CA GLU A 199 0.82 6.09 17.84
C GLU A 199 -0.55 5.42 17.65
N LEU A 200 -0.72 4.22 18.21
CA LEU A 200 -1.98 3.49 18.18
C LEU A 200 -3.07 4.18 18.99
N LYS A 201 -2.71 4.78 20.13
CA LYS A 201 -3.64 5.58 20.93
C LYS A 201 -4.07 6.85 20.20
N ALA A 202 -3.12 7.56 19.59
CA ALA A 202 -3.42 8.73 18.77
C ALA A 202 -4.38 8.36 17.61
N TYR A 203 -4.14 7.25 16.93
CA TYR A 203 -5.02 6.78 15.87
C TYR A 203 -6.42 6.43 16.36
N LEU A 204 -6.55 5.65 17.44
CA LEU A 204 -7.84 5.29 18.02
C LEU A 204 -8.66 6.52 18.43
N LEU A 205 -8.00 7.58 18.88
CA LEU A 205 -8.66 8.86 19.18
C LEU A 205 -9.20 9.54 17.93
N ILE A 206 -8.43 9.58 16.85
CA ILE A 206 -8.87 10.18 15.58
C ILE A 206 -10.06 9.37 15.01
N VAL A 207 -9.96 8.04 15.00
CA VAL A 207 -11.05 7.15 14.57
C VAL A 207 -12.30 7.36 15.43
N THR A 208 -12.16 7.40 16.76
CA THR A 208 -13.29 7.59 17.68
C THR A 208 -13.92 8.97 17.48
N LYS A 209 -13.11 10.04 17.31
CA LYS A 209 -13.60 11.39 17.01
C LYS A 209 -14.39 11.42 15.70
N LYS A 210 -13.91 10.75 14.65
CA LYS A 210 -14.61 10.65 13.36
C LYS A 210 -15.92 9.88 13.48
N LEU A 211 -15.93 8.70 14.10
CA LEU A 211 -17.16 7.91 14.30
C LEU A 211 -18.20 8.69 15.11
N CYS A 212 -17.78 9.40 16.16
CA CYS A 212 -18.66 10.28 16.92
C CYS A 212 -19.19 11.46 16.09
N SER A 213 -18.39 12.04 15.20
CA SER A 213 -18.85 13.10 14.28
C SER A 213 -19.92 12.61 13.28
N LEU A 214 -19.97 11.30 13.01
CA LEU A 214 -21.00 10.64 12.20
C LEU A 214 -22.25 10.25 13.00
N GLY A 215 -22.36 10.70 14.26
CA GLY A 215 -23.52 10.46 15.12
C GLY A 215 -23.45 9.17 15.95
N MET A 216 -22.33 8.45 15.93
CA MET A 216 -22.18 7.20 16.70
C MET A 216 -21.80 7.48 18.16
N SER A 217 -22.41 6.74 19.08
CA SER A 217 -22.06 6.74 20.50
C SER A 217 -20.68 6.10 20.74
N LEU A 218 -20.07 6.38 21.89
CA LEU A 218 -18.82 5.74 22.29
C LEU A 218 -18.95 4.22 22.47
N GLU A 219 -20.16 3.72 22.75
CA GLU A 219 -20.43 2.28 22.87
C GLU A 219 -20.43 1.60 21.51
N GLU A 220 -21.02 2.24 20.50
CA GLU A 220 -20.96 1.79 19.12
C GLU A 220 -19.52 1.84 18.59
N CYS A 221 -18.77 2.91 18.91
CA CYS A 221 -17.35 3.00 18.58
C CYS A 221 -16.52 1.89 19.24
N ALA A 222 -16.72 1.64 20.54
CA ALA A 222 -16.01 0.60 21.29
C ALA A 222 -16.28 -0.80 20.74
N SER A 223 -17.55 -1.08 20.39
CA SER A 223 -17.98 -2.33 19.79
C SER A 223 -17.30 -2.57 18.43
N ILE A 224 -17.29 -1.54 17.58
CA ILE A 224 -16.65 -1.58 16.25
C ILE A 224 -15.14 -1.75 16.36
N LEU A 225 -14.52 -1.10 17.33
CA LEU A 225 -13.08 -1.16 17.56
C LEU A 225 -12.64 -2.42 18.33
N GLY A 226 -13.57 -3.30 18.73
CA GLY A 226 -13.25 -4.49 19.52
C GLY A 226 -12.63 -4.16 20.88
N MET A 227 -12.90 -2.97 21.43
CA MET A 227 -12.33 -2.47 22.68
C MET A 227 -13.35 -2.49 23.82
N TRP A 228 -12.87 -2.66 25.06
CA TRP A 228 -13.70 -2.37 26.24
C TRP A 228 -13.96 -0.86 26.35
N LYS A 229 -15.14 -0.48 26.85
CA LYS A 229 -15.59 0.93 26.99
C LYS A 229 -14.64 1.77 27.88
N GLY A 230 -13.96 1.14 28.83
CA GLY A 230 -13.15 1.80 29.86
C GLY A 230 -12.00 2.69 29.35
N PRO A 231 -11.10 2.19 28.48
CA PRO A 231 -10.06 2.99 27.83
C PRO A 231 -10.57 4.22 27.08
N LEU A 232 -11.68 4.09 26.33
CA LEU A 232 -12.26 5.18 25.55
C LEU A 232 -12.90 6.27 26.43
N ILE A 233 -13.56 5.87 27.53
CA ILE A 233 -14.12 6.83 28.51
C ILE A 233 -13.00 7.57 29.26
N ARG A 234 -11.97 6.85 29.74
CA ARG A 234 -10.84 7.49 30.45
C ARG A 234 -10.14 8.53 29.58
N TRP A 235 -10.09 8.30 28.27
CA TRP A 235 -9.47 9.21 27.30
C TRP A 235 -10.32 10.44 26.95
N LYS A 236 -11.65 10.29 26.77
CA LYS A 236 -12.53 11.47 26.58
C LYS A 236 -12.46 12.45 27.75
N ASN A 237 -12.17 11.95 28.95
CA ASN A 237 -12.07 12.76 30.16
C ASN A 237 -10.65 13.30 30.43
N SER A 238 -9.62 12.87 29.68
CA SER A 238 -8.24 13.36 29.83
C SER A 238 -7.85 14.46 28.83
N ASP A 239 -8.60 14.62 27.75
CA ASP A 239 -8.45 15.73 26.77
C ASP A 239 -9.39 16.92 27.10
N GLY A 240 -9.90 16.96 28.33
CA GLY A 240 -10.79 17.99 28.87
C GLY A 240 -10.10 19.03 29.75
N ASP A 241 -8.77 19.12 29.68
CA ASP A 241 -7.93 20.20 30.24
C ASP A 241 -6.99 20.75 29.15
#